data_AF-A0A3M1H5Q6-F1
#
_entry.id   AF-A0A3M1H5Q6-F1
#
_cell.length_a   1.000
_cell.length_b   1.000
_cell.length_c   1.000
_cell.angle_alpha   90.00
_cell.angle_beta   90.00
_cell.angle_gamma   90.00
#
_symmetry.space_group_name_H-M   'P 1'
#
loop_
_entity.id
_entity.type
_entity.pdbx_description
1 polymer ?
#
loop_
_entity_poly.entity_id
_entity_poly.type
_entity_poly.pdbx_seq_one_letter_code
_entity_poly.pdbx_strand_id
1 'polypeptide(L)'
;MGLGFVALLAAVMPARAQEAKPRLDGFMRLRADGTLEPVDKSWDVLPGAVVWVGGTNFTDEVQNVKVSVDDKPALVLAAQVDRIQFLVPPDTKAGKHTVQVEVDGRRSNTLSLKVVEPTPENIERIGKRDAAEFEDPGRSEIEKKIELITLSVPQAISERGMTVIRFSGKAQLPEGCVIALDLKLDGEPVGNAEAEVIAPYNRSSDNFQGQFGPFRKRMFSGNYSVEAYFRLADQPAKVRYRFRKELGKRELAKLSSGYARNYVYVGNRTQEELEKQELRKHFRRTTDKILGLLDELETQFSLAGRADPRWHKSGEGVDEAAWEAWLKKRSLKGMSASEQREWLERLRTEQGPLTPEGDFDEAAWREWLDRSWREEVLALYRQHRAYVEKWQTVRFNDAMLEMESLFGALIKLSQNRSRYIYEHQGLAVDANDARPPGADELRLGVSLASPIGIRRTVKRILTEIGLE
;
A
#
# COMPACT_ATOMS: atom_id res chain seq x y z
N MET A 1 33.48 -0.70 68.58
CA MET A 1 32.01 -0.65 68.40
C MET A 1 31.60 0.80 68.62
N GLY A 2 31.45 1.66 67.62
CA GLY A 2 30.49 1.57 66.51
C GLY A 2 29.51 2.72 66.70
N LEU A 3 29.87 3.94 66.28
CA LEU A 3 28.97 5.10 66.22
C LEU A 3 28.73 5.42 64.74
N GLY A 4 27.49 5.19 64.32
CA GLY A 4 27.04 5.34 62.94
C GLY A 4 26.84 6.81 62.57
N PHE A 5 27.41 7.19 61.44
CA PHE A 5 27.10 8.42 60.71
C PHE A 5 25.91 8.14 59.78
N VAL A 6 24.79 8.84 59.99
CA VAL A 6 23.66 8.86 59.06
C VAL A 6 23.91 9.99 58.05
N ALA A 7 24.24 9.63 56.81
CA ALA A 7 24.36 10.58 55.71
C ALA A 7 22.99 10.81 55.07
N LEU A 8 22.49 12.06 55.17
CA LEU A 8 21.30 12.54 54.48
C LEU A 8 21.68 12.80 52.99
N LEU A 9 21.27 11.90 52.09
CA LEU A 9 21.37 12.11 50.64
C LEU A 9 20.12 12.87 50.17
N ALA A 10 20.25 14.19 50.01
CA ALA A 10 19.27 15.01 49.33
C ALA A 10 19.32 14.69 47.83
N ALA A 11 18.29 14.03 47.31
CA ALA A 11 18.10 13.82 45.88
C ALA A 11 17.78 15.17 45.22
N VAL A 12 18.75 15.73 44.50
CA VAL A 12 18.52 16.83 43.57
C VAL A 12 17.72 16.26 42.40
N MET A 13 16.39 16.43 42.42
CA MET A 13 15.58 16.18 41.24
C MET A 13 16.03 17.13 40.12
N PRO A 14 16.37 16.64 38.92
CA PRO A 14 16.63 17.52 37.79
C PRO A 14 15.36 18.33 37.52
N ALA A 15 15.51 19.65 37.42
CA ALA A 15 14.43 20.52 36.98
C ALA A 15 13.82 19.93 35.72
N ARG A 16 12.54 19.51 35.78
CA ARG A 16 11.77 19.11 34.60
C ARG A 16 11.94 20.21 33.56
N ALA A 17 12.70 19.93 32.51
CA ALA A 17 12.70 20.76 31.32
C ALA A 17 11.22 20.89 30.94
N GLN A 18 10.68 22.12 30.96
CA GLN A 18 9.36 22.38 30.41
C GLN A 18 9.46 22.02 28.93
N GLU A 19 9.02 20.81 28.59
CA GLU A 19 8.94 20.36 27.21
C GLU A 19 8.11 21.40 26.43
N ALA A 20 8.76 22.01 25.44
CA ALA A 20 8.20 23.15 24.74
C ALA A 20 6.95 22.74 23.94
N LYS A 21 5.92 23.60 23.94
CA LYS A 21 4.68 23.35 23.19
C LYS A 21 4.98 23.34 21.68
N PRO A 22 4.28 22.53 20.88
CA PRO A 22 4.38 22.58 19.42
C PRO A 22 3.98 23.98 18.92
N ARG A 23 4.66 24.46 17.90
CA ARG A 23 4.40 25.78 17.30
C ARG A 23 4.39 25.67 15.80
N LEU A 24 3.37 26.26 15.17
CA LEU A 24 3.25 26.39 13.72
C LEU A 24 3.86 27.72 13.28
N ASP A 25 4.79 27.65 12.33
CA ASP A 25 5.49 28.81 11.79
C ASP A 25 4.94 29.25 10.42
N GLY A 26 4.38 28.32 9.64
CA GLY A 26 3.72 28.65 8.38
C GLY A 26 3.34 27.42 7.56
N PHE A 27 2.55 27.62 6.51
CA PHE A 27 2.36 26.58 5.50
C PHE A 27 3.58 26.49 4.61
N MET A 28 3.85 25.28 4.13
CA MET A 28 4.91 25.02 3.18
C MET A 28 4.32 24.44 1.90
N ARG A 29 4.98 24.75 0.79
CA ARG A 29 4.69 24.18 -0.52
C ARG A 29 5.85 23.31 -0.97
N LEU A 30 5.54 22.15 -1.55
CA LEU A 30 6.53 21.28 -2.15
C LEU A 30 6.90 21.81 -3.54
N ARG A 31 8.18 22.12 -3.75
CA ARG A 31 8.74 22.50 -5.04
C ARG A 31 8.99 21.27 -5.92
N ALA A 32 9.14 21.50 -7.22
CA ALA A 32 9.42 20.44 -8.20
C ALA A 32 10.74 19.68 -7.94
N ASP A 33 11.69 20.28 -7.21
CA ASP A 33 12.94 19.64 -6.79
C ASP A 33 12.82 18.80 -5.51
N GLY A 34 11.61 18.69 -4.94
CA GLY A 34 11.33 17.97 -3.70
C GLY A 34 11.63 18.77 -2.43
N THR A 35 12.08 20.02 -2.54
CA THR A 35 12.29 20.90 -1.37
C THR A 35 10.99 21.58 -0.95
N LEU A 36 10.89 21.95 0.33
CA LEU A 36 9.74 22.65 0.87
C LEU A 36 10.09 24.12 1.07
N GLU A 37 9.20 25.02 0.64
CA GLU A 37 9.35 26.47 0.83
C GLU A 37 8.17 27.03 1.64
N PRO A 38 8.39 28.04 2.51
CA PRO A 38 7.30 28.76 3.18
C PRO A 38 6.38 29.50 2.20
N VAL A 39 5.08 29.56 2.50
CA VAL A 39 4.08 30.31 1.71
C VAL A 39 3.75 31.64 2.38
N ASP A 40 3.99 32.75 1.68
CA ASP A 40 4.17 34.09 2.27
C ASP A 40 2.89 34.89 2.57
N LYS A 41 1.78 34.19 2.88
CA LYS A 41 0.43 34.66 3.32
C LYS A 41 -0.68 34.32 2.33
N SER A 42 -1.55 33.44 2.80
CA SER A 42 -2.71 32.84 2.12
C SER A 42 -2.35 31.82 1.04
N TRP A 43 -2.52 30.55 1.41
CA TRP A 43 -2.47 29.43 0.48
C TRP A 43 -3.91 29.05 0.13
N ASP A 44 -4.32 29.35 -1.11
CA ASP A 44 -5.58 28.84 -1.67
C ASP A 44 -5.40 27.35 -1.97
N VAL A 45 -6.17 26.51 -1.30
CA VAL A 45 -6.18 25.05 -1.47
C VAL A 45 -7.59 24.52 -1.76
N LEU A 46 -7.67 23.34 -2.35
CA LEU A 46 -8.94 22.64 -2.56
C LEU A 46 -9.26 21.73 -1.37
N PRO A 47 -10.54 21.41 -1.12
CA PRO A 47 -10.90 20.29 -0.26
C PRO A 47 -10.22 19.01 -0.77
N GLY A 48 -9.69 18.18 0.14
CA GLY A 48 -8.91 16.99 -0.24
C GLY A 48 -7.48 17.27 -0.73
N ALA A 49 -7.01 18.52 -0.69
CA ALA A 49 -5.61 18.83 -1.03
C ALA A 49 -4.64 18.36 0.07
N VAL A 50 -3.42 17.99 -0.35
CA VAL A 50 -2.32 17.68 0.54
C VAL A 50 -1.57 18.97 0.89
N VAL A 51 -1.40 19.21 2.19
CA VAL A 51 -0.85 20.46 2.75
C VAL A 51 0.34 20.11 3.64
N TRP A 52 1.41 20.88 3.53
CA TRP A 52 2.53 20.84 4.46
C TRP A 52 2.46 22.04 5.41
N VAL A 53 2.76 21.80 6.69
CA VAL A 53 2.91 22.85 7.70
C VAL A 53 4.27 22.71 8.38
N GLY A 54 4.99 23.83 8.44
CA GLY A 54 6.29 23.94 9.12
C GLY A 54 6.13 24.46 10.53
N GLY A 55 7.02 24.02 11.41
CA GLY A 55 6.97 24.39 12.81
C GLY A 55 8.12 23.84 13.65
N THR A 56 7.95 23.91 14.96
CA THR A 56 8.93 23.44 15.94
C THR A 56 8.26 22.61 17.04
N ASN A 57 9.06 21.76 17.69
CA ASN A 57 8.62 20.79 18.71
C ASN A 57 7.57 19.80 18.19
N PHE A 58 7.75 19.32 16.96
CA PHE A 58 7.02 18.17 16.45
C PHE A 58 7.79 16.87 16.73
N THR A 59 7.18 15.76 16.35
CA THR A 59 7.73 14.41 16.42
C THR A 59 7.72 13.78 15.03
N ASP A 60 8.60 12.81 14.78
CA ASP A 60 8.58 11.94 13.60
C ASP A 60 7.60 10.76 13.74
N GLU A 61 7.00 10.58 14.92
CA GLU A 61 5.97 9.58 15.19
C GLU A 61 4.56 10.05 14.79
N VAL A 62 4.11 9.68 13.59
CA VAL A 62 2.79 10.06 13.04
C VAL A 62 1.63 9.77 14.00
N GLN A 63 1.65 8.65 14.73
CA GLN A 63 0.59 8.27 15.69
C GLN A 63 0.39 9.27 16.84
N ASN A 64 1.40 10.09 17.14
CA ASN A 64 1.36 11.08 18.23
C ASN A 64 0.93 12.46 17.75
N VAL A 65 0.71 12.63 16.44
CA VAL A 65 0.32 13.89 15.80
C VAL A 65 -1.16 13.84 15.42
N LYS A 66 -1.91 14.86 15.81
CA LYS A 66 -3.26 15.11 15.31
C LYS A 66 -3.32 16.49 14.68
N VAL A 67 -3.97 16.59 13.53
CA VAL A 67 -4.21 17.87 12.86
C VAL A 67 -5.72 18.08 12.79
N SER A 68 -6.17 19.30 13.07
CA SER A 68 -7.57 19.69 12.89
C SER A 68 -7.72 20.92 11.98
N VAL A 69 -8.79 20.93 11.19
CA VAL A 69 -9.24 22.04 10.36
C VAL A 69 -10.64 22.44 10.83
N ASP A 70 -10.77 23.59 11.50
CA ASP A 70 -12.01 24.01 12.22
C ASP A 70 -12.59 22.90 13.11
N ASP A 71 -11.75 22.36 14.00
CA ASP A 71 -12.06 21.26 14.91
C ASP A 71 -12.41 19.91 14.24
N LYS A 72 -12.45 19.84 12.90
CA LYS A 72 -12.58 18.57 12.18
C LYS A 72 -11.22 17.87 12.07
N PRO A 73 -11.13 16.56 12.34
CA PRO A 73 -9.88 15.83 12.21
C PRO A 73 -9.43 15.76 10.74
N ALA A 74 -8.18 16.11 10.48
CA ALA A 74 -7.50 15.93 9.20
C ALA A 74 -6.60 14.69 9.25
N LEU A 75 -6.45 14.00 8.12
CA LEU A 75 -5.59 12.82 8.02
C LEU A 75 -4.12 13.24 7.94
N VAL A 76 -3.30 12.80 8.90
CA VAL A 76 -1.84 13.01 8.87
C VAL A 76 -1.21 11.95 7.98
N LEU A 77 -0.45 12.40 6.98
CA LEU A 77 0.21 11.53 5.99
C LEU A 77 1.68 11.27 6.35
N ALA A 78 2.36 12.29 6.90
CA ALA A 78 3.74 12.19 7.33
C ALA A 78 4.02 13.20 8.46
N ALA A 79 4.97 12.87 9.34
CA ALA A 79 5.41 13.72 10.43
C ALA A 79 6.95 13.71 10.50
N GLN A 80 7.53 14.87 10.77
CA GLN A 80 8.95 15.08 11.00
C GLN A 80 9.09 16.15 12.10
N VAL A 81 10.28 16.24 12.69
CA VAL A 81 10.57 17.14 13.83
C VAL A 81 10.32 18.63 13.55
N ASP A 82 10.32 19.04 12.27
CA ASP A 82 10.14 20.42 11.81
C ASP A 82 8.95 20.61 10.85
N ARG A 83 8.24 19.53 10.47
CA ARG A 83 7.12 19.61 9.53
C ARG A 83 6.12 18.46 9.60
N ILE A 84 4.89 18.76 9.23
CA ILE A 84 3.80 17.77 9.16
C ILE A 84 3.09 17.89 7.81
N GLN A 85 2.79 16.75 7.20
CA GLN A 85 1.98 16.64 5.99
C GLN A 85 0.60 16.09 6.35
N PHE A 86 -0.46 16.75 5.89
CA PHE A 86 -1.83 16.32 6.15
C PHE A 86 -2.76 16.56 4.95
N LEU A 87 -3.89 15.88 4.96
CA LEU A 87 -4.95 16.00 3.97
C LEU A 87 -6.07 16.91 4.50
N VAL A 88 -6.42 17.96 3.76
CA VAL A 88 -7.59 18.80 4.07
C VAL A 88 -8.86 17.94 3.95
N PRO A 89 -9.75 17.91 4.95
CA PRO A 89 -10.97 17.10 4.88
C PRO A 89 -11.77 17.40 3.60
N PRO A 90 -12.19 16.38 2.82
CA PRO A 90 -12.90 16.59 1.55
C PRO A 90 -14.23 17.37 1.67
N ASP A 91 -14.84 17.37 2.85
CA ASP A 91 -16.09 18.08 3.17
C ASP A 91 -15.86 19.50 3.73
N THR A 92 -14.63 20.01 3.66
CA THR A 92 -14.31 21.40 4.06
C THR A 92 -14.94 22.37 3.06
N LYS A 93 -15.81 23.25 3.54
CA LYS A 93 -16.45 24.27 2.71
C LYS A 93 -15.42 25.30 2.25
N ALA A 94 -15.71 26.07 1.21
CA ALA A 94 -14.88 27.20 0.85
C ALA A 94 -14.94 28.28 1.94
N GLY A 95 -13.81 28.89 2.26
CA GLY A 95 -13.69 29.85 3.34
C GLY A 95 -12.29 29.94 3.93
N LYS A 96 -12.18 30.69 5.02
CA LYS A 96 -10.98 30.69 5.87
C LYS A 96 -11.21 29.74 7.02
N HIS A 97 -10.29 28.82 7.22
CA HIS A 97 -10.33 27.77 8.23
C HIS A 97 -9.12 27.89 9.14
N THR A 98 -9.27 27.43 10.37
CA THR A 98 -8.21 27.37 11.37
C THR A 98 -7.56 25.98 11.37
N VAL A 99 -6.24 25.95 11.24
CA VAL A 99 -5.44 24.72 11.33
C VAL A 99 -4.75 24.70 12.69
N GLN A 100 -4.91 23.60 13.43
CA GLN A 100 -4.23 23.35 14.69
C GLN A 100 -3.55 21.98 14.67
N VAL A 101 -2.40 21.88 15.34
CA VAL A 101 -1.67 20.63 15.52
C VAL A 101 -1.62 20.29 17.01
N GLU A 102 -1.88 19.04 17.36
CA GLU A 102 -1.67 18.47 18.68
C GLU A 102 -0.57 17.40 18.59
N VAL A 103 0.47 17.53 19.41
CA VAL A 103 1.57 16.56 19.53
C VAL A 103 1.64 16.11 20.99
N ASP A 104 1.57 14.80 21.24
CA ASP A 104 1.61 14.21 22.59
C ASP A 104 0.60 14.85 23.56
N GLY A 105 -0.61 15.14 23.05
CA GLY A 105 -1.69 15.78 23.82
C GLY A 105 -1.52 17.28 24.06
N ARG A 106 -0.52 17.93 23.45
CA ARG A 106 -0.29 19.38 23.56
C ARG A 106 -0.62 20.09 22.26
N ARG A 107 -1.43 21.14 22.35
CA ARG A 107 -1.90 21.92 21.19
C ARG A 107 -0.95 23.07 20.83
N SER A 108 -0.82 23.31 19.53
CA SER A 108 -0.10 24.45 18.94
C SER A 108 -0.95 25.72 18.90
N ASN A 109 -0.33 26.83 18.50
CA ASN A 109 -1.05 27.98 17.91
C ASN A 109 -1.80 27.56 16.63
N THR A 110 -2.65 28.44 16.12
CA THR A 110 -3.42 28.21 14.90
C THR A 110 -2.84 28.96 13.70
N LEU A 111 -3.02 28.40 12.49
CA LEU A 111 -2.78 29.07 11.21
C LEU A 111 -4.09 29.19 10.42
N SER A 112 -4.20 30.19 9.55
CA SER A 112 -5.39 30.37 8.70
C SER A 112 -5.15 29.81 7.30
N LEU A 113 -5.91 28.78 6.94
CA LEU A 113 -5.92 28.14 5.62
C LEU A 113 -7.12 28.65 4.81
N LYS A 114 -6.93 29.01 3.54
CA LYS A 114 -8.03 29.44 2.67
C LYS A 114 -8.41 28.30 1.73
N VAL A 115 -9.59 27.73 1.93
CA VAL A 115 -10.15 26.70 1.06
C VAL A 115 -11.03 27.37 0.01
N VAL A 116 -10.88 26.99 -1.26
CA VAL A 116 -11.69 27.53 -2.36
C VAL A 116 -12.59 26.45 -2.95
N GLU A 117 -13.70 26.86 -3.56
CA GLU A 117 -14.61 25.90 -4.21
C GLU A 117 -13.92 25.19 -5.38
N PRO A 118 -14.15 23.88 -5.58
CA PRO A 118 -13.57 23.11 -6.68
C PRO A 118 -14.27 23.40 -8.02
N THR A 119 -14.31 24.66 -8.43
CA THR A 119 -14.78 25.06 -9.77
C THR A 119 -13.70 24.73 -10.80
N PRO A 120 -14.06 24.51 -12.08
CA PRO A 120 -13.07 24.32 -13.14
C PRO A 120 -12.01 25.42 -13.17
N GLU A 121 -12.38 26.68 -12.94
CA GLU A 121 -11.45 27.80 -12.90
C GLU A 121 -10.49 27.73 -11.71
N ASN A 122 -10.96 27.30 -10.53
CA ASN A 122 -10.10 27.15 -9.36
C ASN A 122 -9.18 25.93 -9.47
N ILE A 123 -9.68 24.81 -10.02
CA ILE A 123 -8.87 23.63 -10.31
C ILE A 123 -7.80 23.97 -11.33
N GLU A 124 -8.16 24.67 -12.41
CA GLU A 124 -7.22 25.10 -13.44
C GLU A 124 -6.24 26.15 -12.90
N ARG A 125 -6.68 27.12 -12.10
CA ARG A 125 -5.81 28.15 -11.49
C ARG A 125 -4.82 27.53 -10.51
N ILE A 126 -5.26 26.60 -9.67
CA ILE A 126 -4.40 25.90 -8.71
C ILE A 126 -3.47 24.94 -9.45
N GLY A 127 -4.00 24.16 -10.40
CA GLY A 127 -3.21 23.27 -11.26
C GLY A 127 -2.18 24.03 -12.09
N LYS A 128 -2.52 25.20 -12.64
CA LYS A 128 -1.59 26.08 -13.36
C LYS A 128 -0.62 26.79 -12.43
N ARG A 129 -0.97 27.15 -11.20
CA ARG A 129 -0.01 27.67 -10.22
C ARG A 129 1.02 26.60 -9.90
N ASP A 130 0.54 25.39 -9.63
CA ASP A 130 1.37 24.27 -9.29
C ASP A 130 2.19 23.81 -10.52
N ALA A 131 1.68 23.97 -11.76
CA ALA A 131 2.35 23.64 -13.03
C ALA A 131 3.25 24.76 -13.63
N ALA A 132 2.89 26.03 -13.51
CA ALA A 132 3.67 27.17 -14.00
C ALA A 132 4.97 27.37 -13.20
N GLU A 133 5.10 26.70 -12.05
CA GLU A 133 6.36 26.62 -11.31
C GLU A 133 7.12 25.30 -11.56
N PHE A 134 6.50 24.32 -12.25
CA PHE A 134 7.28 23.32 -13.00
C PHE A 134 7.99 23.98 -14.21
N GLU A 135 7.47 25.11 -14.69
CA GLU A 135 8.09 25.99 -15.70
C GLU A 135 8.76 27.22 -15.05
N ASP A 136 9.85 26.99 -14.30
CA ASP A 136 10.65 28.04 -13.64
C ASP A 136 11.03 29.22 -14.59
N PRO A 137 10.52 30.46 -14.35
CA PRO A 137 10.89 31.64 -15.15
C PRO A 137 12.32 32.14 -14.88
N GLY A 138 12.98 31.65 -13.81
CA GLY A 138 14.36 31.96 -13.45
C GLY A 138 15.41 31.08 -14.15
N ARG A 139 14.98 30.05 -14.88
CA ARG A 139 15.88 29.17 -15.65
C ARG A 139 16.18 29.63 -17.08
N SER A 140 15.67 30.78 -17.50
CA SER A 140 15.67 31.17 -18.92
C SER A 140 17.02 31.61 -19.49
N GLU A 141 18.09 31.79 -18.70
CA GLU A 141 19.40 32.16 -19.28
C GLU A 141 20.64 31.34 -18.87
N ILE A 142 20.61 30.48 -17.84
CA ILE A 142 21.84 29.76 -17.40
C ILE A 142 21.81 28.23 -17.61
N GLU A 143 20.65 27.60 -17.79
CA GLU A 143 20.61 26.18 -18.11
C GLU A 143 19.53 25.88 -19.15
N LYS A 144 19.86 26.09 -20.43
CA LYS A 144 19.43 25.12 -21.45
C LYS A 144 19.95 23.75 -20.96
N LYS A 145 19.11 23.03 -20.22
CA LYS A 145 19.33 21.63 -19.86
C LYS A 145 19.61 20.95 -21.19
N ILE A 146 20.86 20.50 -21.39
CA ILE A 146 21.20 19.77 -22.61
C ILE A 146 20.27 18.55 -22.59
N GLU A 147 19.30 18.50 -23.50
CA GLU A 147 18.44 17.34 -23.67
C GLU A 147 19.30 16.19 -24.19
N LEU A 148 19.94 15.50 -23.23
CA LEU A 148 20.81 14.37 -23.50
C LEU A 148 20.06 13.23 -24.19
N ILE A 149 18.76 13.10 -23.89
CA ILE A 149 17.88 12.07 -24.42
C ILE A 149 16.55 12.74 -24.75
N THR A 150 16.00 12.41 -25.91
CA THR A 150 14.60 12.68 -26.28
C THR A 150 13.96 11.38 -26.75
N LEU A 151 12.66 11.23 -26.52
CA LEU A 151 11.88 10.09 -26.99
C LEU A 151 10.79 10.59 -27.94
N SER A 152 10.72 9.99 -29.12
CA SER A 152 9.57 10.10 -30.00
C SER A 152 8.35 9.44 -29.37
N VAL A 153 7.16 9.80 -29.84
CA VAL A 153 5.91 9.16 -29.41
C VAL A 153 5.97 7.65 -29.71
N PRO A 154 5.93 6.77 -28.70
CA PRO A 154 5.96 5.34 -28.92
C PRO A 154 4.67 4.85 -29.60
N GLN A 155 4.74 3.68 -30.21
CA GLN A 155 3.62 3.05 -30.90
C GLN A 155 3.34 1.67 -30.29
N ALA A 156 2.11 1.44 -29.88
CA ALA A 156 1.63 0.13 -29.46
C ALA A 156 1.03 -0.61 -30.67
N ILE A 157 1.57 -1.79 -30.98
CA ILE A 157 1.12 -2.65 -32.07
C ILE A 157 0.63 -3.96 -31.45
N SER A 158 -0.64 -4.26 -31.64
CA SER A 158 -1.26 -5.50 -31.15
C SER A 158 -1.65 -6.38 -32.33
N GLU A 159 -0.97 -7.51 -32.49
CA GLU A 159 -1.20 -8.47 -33.58
C GLU A 159 -1.27 -9.88 -33.02
N ARG A 160 -2.31 -10.64 -33.43
CA ARG A 160 -2.50 -12.06 -33.06
C ARG A 160 -2.42 -12.33 -31.54
N GLY A 161 -2.92 -11.40 -30.73
CA GLY A 161 -2.92 -11.51 -29.27
C GLY A 161 -1.58 -11.19 -28.59
N MET A 162 -0.58 -10.75 -29.34
CA MET A 162 0.67 -10.22 -28.79
C MET A 162 0.70 -8.70 -28.92
N THR A 163 1.30 -8.03 -27.93
CA THR A 163 1.52 -6.58 -27.98
C THR A 163 3.02 -6.28 -28.02
N VAL A 164 3.41 -5.37 -28.91
CA VAL A 164 4.76 -4.81 -29.01
C VAL A 164 4.65 -3.30 -28.87
N ILE A 165 5.51 -2.70 -28.04
CA ILE A 165 5.62 -1.24 -27.95
C ILE A 165 6.94 -0.83 -28.58
N ARG A 166 6.86 -0.15 -29.72
CA ARG A 166 8.03 0.37 -30.44
C ARG A 166 8.26 1.82 -30.07
N PHE A 167 9.52 2.19 -29.91
CA PHE A 167 9.90 3.56 -29.66
C PHE A 167 11.15 3.93 -30.46
N SER A 168 11.32 5.22 -30.65
CA SER A 168 12.57 5.80 -31.15
C SER A 168 12.89 7.03 -30.31
N GLY A 169 14.13 7.44 -30.32
CA GLY A 169 14.58 8.63 -29.61
C GLY A 169 15.86 9.17 -30.21
N LYS A 170 16.31 10.29 -29.66
CA LYS A 170 17.65 10.84 -29.93
C LYS A 170 18.44 10.90 -28.65
N ALA A 171 19.72 10.58 -28.71
CA ALA A 171 20.62 10.68 -27.59
C ALA A 171 21.91 11.42 -28.01
N GLN A 172 22.15 12.56 -27.38
CA GLN A 172 23.40 13.32 -27.51
C GLN A 172 24.43 12.79 -26.51
N LEU A 173 24.70 11.49 -26.58
CA LEU A 173 25.61 10.80 -25.66
C LEU A 173 26.83 10.28 -26.43
N PRO A 174 28.03 10.33 -25.84
CA PRO A 174 29.19 9.65 -26.37
C PRO A 174 28.92 8.16 -26.62
N GLU A 175 29.61 7.65 -27.64
CA GLU A 175 29.57 6.25 -28.03
C GLU A 175 29.79 5.32 -26.83
N GLY A 176 29.00 4.23 -26.79
CA GLY A 176 29.12 3.19 -25.78
C GLY A 176 28.38 3.49 -24.48
N CYS A 177 27.72 4.64 -24.37
CA CYS A 177 26.79 4.89 -23.27
C CYS A 177 25.59 3.97 -23.34
N VAL A 178 25.22 3.41 -22.20
CA VAL A 178 24.01 2.61 -22.00
C VAL A 178 22.89 3.53 -21.56
N ILE A 179 21.78 3.46 -22.28
CA ILE A 179 20.50 4.09 -21.95
C ILE A 179 19.59 2.98 -21.42
N ALA A 180 19.22 3.07 -20.14
CA ALA A 180 18.26 2.16 -19.53
C ALA A 180 16.84 2.63 -19.88
N LEU A 181 15.96 1.68 -20.20
CA LEU A 181 14.61 1.95 -20.67
C LEU A 181 13.61 1.11 -19.87
N ASP A 182 12.59 1.78 -19.34
CA ASP A 182 11.51 1.15 -18.61
C ASP A 182 10.18 1.41 -19.31
N LEU A 183 9.31 0.41 -19.31
CA LEU A 183 7.90 0.57 -19.61
C LEU A 183 7.10 0.53 -18.30
N LYS A 184 6.23 1.54 -18.09
CA LYS A 184 5.39 1.62 -16.88
C LYS A 184 3.92 1.82 -17.22
N LEU A 185 3.02 1.24 -16.43
CA LEU A 185 1.58 1.47 -16.45
C LEU A 185 1.19 2.27 -15.21
N ASP A 186 0.62 3.47 -15.40
CA ASP A 186 0.24 4.36 -14.29
C ASP A 186 1.38 4.63 -13.28
N GLY A 187 2.65 4.58 -13.74
CA GLY A 187 3.84 4.78 -12.91
C GLY A 187 4.48 3.50 -12.36
N GLU A 188 3.80 2.35 -12.49
CA GLU A 188 4.30 1.06 -12.02
C GLU A 188 5.04 0.28 -13.13
N PRO A 189 6.22 -0.32 -12.85
CA PRO A 189 6.97 -1.11 -13.83
C PRO A 189 6.15 -2.27 -14.41
N VAL A 190 6.20 -2.42 -15.72
CA VAL A 190 5.67 -3.62 -16.39
C VAL A 190 6.70 -4.74 -16.25
N GLY A 191 6.28 -5.88 -15.68
CA GLY A 191 7.20 -7.00 -15.43
C GLY A 191 7.95 -7.44 -16.69
N ASN A 192 9.26 -7.64 -16.59
CA ASN A 192 10.17 -8.00 -17.70
C ASN A 192 10.15 -7.01 -18.88
N ALA A 193 9.79 -5.74 -18.65
CA ALA A 193 9.80 -4.69 -19.66
C ALA A 193 10.86 -3.61 -19.35
N GLU A 194 12.06 -4.09 -19.04
CA GLU A 194 13.28 -3.31 -18.97
C GLU A 194 14.11 -3.60 -20.22
N ALA A 195 14.75 -2.58 -20.78
CA ALA A 195 15.62 -2.72 -21.94
C ALA A 195 16.83 -1.80 -21.79
N GLU A 196 17.91 -2.15 -22.48
CA GLU A 196 19.09 -1.30 -22.58
C GLU A 196 19.39 -1.06 -24.06
N VAL A 197 19.68 0.19 -24.40
CA VAL A 197 20.13 0.55 -25.75
C VAL A 197 21.46 1.28 -25.64
N ILE A 198 22.41 0.89 -26.49
CA ILE A 198 23.72 1.54 -26.58
C ILE A 198 23.59 2.75 -27.50
N ALA A 199 24.04 3.91 -27.04
CA ALA A 199 24.09 5.13 -27.84
C ALA A 199 24.89 4.88 -29.14
N PRO A 200 24.35 5.26 -30.31
CA PRO A 200 24.89 4.85 -31.61
C PRO A 200 26.30 5.37 -31.88
N TYR A 201 27.10 4.57 -32.61
CA TYR A 201 28.49 4.86 -32.97
C TYR A 201 28.67 6.03 -33.95
N ASN A 202 27.61 6.42 -34.67
CA ASN A 202 27.76 7.22 -35.88
C ASN A 202 27.34 8.67 -35.64
N ARG A 203 28.28 9.62 -35.79
CA ARG A 203 28.06 11.08 -35.71
C ARG A 203 26.98 11.61 -36.67
N SER A 204 26.49 10.77 -37.60
CA SER A 204 25.44 11.12 -38.56
C SER A 204 24.01 10.80 -38.08
N SER A 205 23.82 10.01 -37.02
CA SER A 205 22.50 9.81 -36.44
C SER A 205 22.55 9.61 -34.93
N ASP A 206 22.16 10.64 -34.18
CA ASP A 206 21.90 10.55 -32.73
C ASP A 206 20.67 9.67 -32.41
N ASN A 207 20.08 9.01 -33.41
CA ASN A 207 18.84 8.27 -33.27
C ASN A 207 19.09 6.87 -32.70
N PHE A 208 18.28 6.47 -31.71
CA PHE A 208 18.18 5.10 -31.26
C PHE A 208 16.75 4.58 -31.42
N GLN A 209 16.61 3.27 -31.49
CA GLN A 209 15.32 2.59 -31.59
C GLN A 209 15.32 1.41 -30.65
N GLY A 210 14.14 1.06 -30.16
CA GLY A 210 13.96 -0.13 -29.35
C GLY A 210 12.51 -0.58 -29.35
N GLN A 211 12.29 -1.72 -28.71
CA GLN A 211 10.96 -2.27 -28.53
C GLN A 211 10.86 -2.99 -27.20
N PHE A 212 9.68 -2.92 -26.59
CA PHE A 212 9.27 -3.82 -25.52
C PHE A 212 8.37 -4.91 -26.08
N GLY A 213 8.54 -6.14 -25.59
CA GLY A 213 7.81 -7.31 -26.06
C GLY A 213 8.52 -8.06 -27.22
N PRO A 214 7.83 -8.99 -27.90
CA PRO A 214 6.39 -9.21 -27.86
C PRO A 214 5.92 -9.78 -26.52
N PHE A 215 4.90 -9.14 -25.94
CA PHE A 215 4.23 -9.65 -24.75
C PHE A 215 3.21 -10.71 -25.15
N ARG A 216 3.40 -11.93 -24.63
CA ARG A 216 2.49 -13.06 -24.87
C ARG A 216 1.25 -13.03 -23.98
N LYS A 217 1.34 -12.33 -22.85
CA LYS A 217 0.21 -12.08 -21.94
C LYS A 217 -0.50 -10.79 -22.35
N ARG A 218 -1.76 -10.66 -21.94
CA ARG A 218 -2.56 -9.46 -22.23
C ARG A 218 -1.98 -8.26 -21.49
N MET A 219 -1.83 -7.14 -22.18
CA MET A 219 -1.57 -5.86 -21.54
C MET A 219 -2.90 -5.21 -21.15
N PHE A 220 -2.99 -4.67 -19.95
CA PHE A 220 -4.17 -3.91 -19.53
C PHE A 220 -4.29 -2.64 -20.38
N SER A 221 -5.49 -2.33 -20.88
CA SER A 221 -5.70 -1.15 -21.71
C SER A 221 -5.54 0.13 -20.88
N GLY A 222 -4.77 1.10 -21.37
CA GLY A 222 -4.48 2.30 -20.61
C GLY A 222 -3.26 3.06 -21.12
N ASN A 223 -2.88 4.10 -20.37
CA ASN A 223 -1.75 4.95 -20.70
C ASN A 223 -0.45 4.41 -20.08
N TYR A 224 0.51 4.07 -20.94
CA TYR A 224 1.83 3.61 -20.55
C TYR A 224 2.84 4.73 -20.75
N SER A 225 3.86 4.79 -19.89
CA SER A 225 5.05 5.61 -20.12
C SER A 225 6.21 4.74 -20.58
N VAL A 226 6.91 5.19 -21.61
CA VAL A 226 8.26 4.75 -21.93
C VAL A 226 9.21 5.77 -21.35
N GLU A 227 10.09 5.30 -20.48
CA GLU A 227 11.04 6.14 -19.75
C GLU A 227 12.45 5.73 -20.12
N ALA A 228 13.27 6.69 -20.53
CA ALA A 228 14.67 6.49 -20.85
C ALA A 228 15.53 7.24 -19.84
N TYR A 229 16.50 6.54 -19.28
CA TYR A 229 17.40 7.03 -18.26
C TYR A 229 18.85 6.86 -18.71
N PHE A 230 19.63 7.90 -18.48
CA PHE A 230 21.08 7.82 -18.49
C PHE A 230 21.59 8.35 -17.17
N ARG A 231 22.53 7.62 -16.58
CA ARG A 231 23.28 8.05 -15.39
C ARG A 231 24.73 7.70 -15.62
N LEU A 232 25.60 8.71 -15.56
CA LEU A 232 27.04 8.54 -15.76
C LEU A 232 27.63 7.58 -14.72
N ALA A 233 27.09 7.57 -13.50
CA ALA A 233 27.53 6.67 -12.42
C ALA A 233 27.37 5.19 -12.77
N ASP A 234 26.33 4.85 -13.53
CA ASP A 234 25.92 3.49 -13.86
C ASP A 234 26.59 2.98 -15.15
N GLN A 235 27.38 3.83 -15.82
CA GLN A 235 28.06 3.47 -17.06
C GLN A 235 29.26 2.55 -16.86
N PRO A 236 29.65 1.76 -17.88
CA PRO A 236 30.88 0.98 -17.86
C PRO A 236 32.10 1.84 -17.51
N ALA A 237 33.05 1.28 -16.75
CA ALA A 237 34.22 2.02 -16.26
C ALA A 237 35.00 2.76 -17.37
N LYS A 238 35.12 2.13 -18.55
CA LYS A 238 35.76 2.72 -19.73
C LYS A 238 35.04 3.98 -20.24
N VAL A 239 33.70 3.96 -20.25
CA VAL A 239 32.86 5.10 -20.65
C VAL A 239 32.98 6.23 -19.64
N ARG A 240 32.89 5.91 -18.33
CA ARG A 240 33.07 6.89 -17.25
C ARG A 240 34.44 7.58 -17.31
N TYR A 241 35.50 6.81 -17.56
CA TYR A 241 36.84 7.35 -17.71
C TYR A 241 36.96 8.27 -18.93
N ARG A 242 36.41 7.87 -20.08
CA ARG A 242 36.38 8.71 -21.30
C ARG A 242 35.64 10.03 -21.04
N PHE A 243 34.45 9.99 -20.45
CA PHE A 243 33.69 11.17 -20.02
C PHE A 243 34.52 12.12 -19.15
N ARG A 244 35.19 11.59 -18.12
CA ARG A 244 36.01 12.40 -17.21
C ARG A 244 37.23 13.03 -17.87
N LYS A 245 37.75 12.39 -18.92
CA LYS A 245 38.92 12.86 -19.66
C LYS A 245 38.54 13.92 -20.71
N GLU A 246 37.41 13.73 -21.38
CA GLU A 246 36.98 14.57 -22.51
C GLU A 246 36.20 15.80 -22.06
N LEU A 247 35.49 15.72 -20.92
CA LEU A 247 34.62 16.79 -20.44
C LEU A 247 35.22 17.47 -19.21
N GLY A 248 35.17 18.79 -19.15
CA GLY A 248 35.60 19.54 -17.98
C GLY A 248 34.71 19.26 -16.76
N LYS A 249 35.20 19.55 -15.54
CA LYS A 249 34.41 19.36 -14.28
C LYS A 249 33.02 19.99 -14.34
N ARG A 250 32.88 21.15 -15.01
CA ARG A 250 31.60 21.85 -15.18
C ARG A 250 30.66 21.15 -16.16
N GLU A 251 31.18 20.52 -17.22
CA GLU A 251 30.37 19.79 -18.21
C GLU A 251 29.95 18.42 -17.69
N LEU A 252 30.81 17.76 -16.91
CA LEU A 252 30.48 16.51 -16.21
C LEU A 252 29.29 16.67 -15.26
N ALA A 253 29.20 17.80 -14.56
CA ALA A 253 28.06 18.09 -13.68
C ALA A 253 26.76 18.30 -14.48
N LYS A 254 26.84 18.84 -15.70
CA LYS A 254 25.69 19.04 -16.59
C LYS A 254 25.26 17.76 -17.30
N LEU A 255 26.20 16.86 -17.58
CA LEU A 255 25.98 15.64 -18.34
C LEU A 255 25.95 14.38 -17.46
N SER A 256 25.78 14.53 -16.14
CA SER A 256 25.82 13.39 -15.21
C SER A 256 24.58 12.49 -15.29
N SER A 257 23.46 13.02 -15.78
CA SER A 257 22.21 12.27 -15.94
C SER A 257 21.33 12.85 -17.03
N GLY A 258 20.67 11.97 -17.79
CA GLY A 258 19.64 12.30 -18.77
C GLY A 258 18.36 11.56 -18.45
N TYR A 259 17.22 12.19 -18.76
CA TYR A 259 15.91 11.59 -18.55
C TYR A 259 14.94 12.05 -19.64
N ALA A 260 14.23 11.11 -20.24
CA ALA A 260 13.13 11.38 -21.15
C ALA A 260 11.96 10.45 -20.84
N ARG A 261 10.74 10.97 -20.99
CA ARG A 261 9.50 10.21 -20.86
C ARG A 261 8.59 10.55 -22.02
N ASN A 262 7.96 9.54 -22.60
CA ASN A 262 6.86 9.74 -23.53
C ASN A 262 5.78 8.70 -23.29
N TYR A 263 4.56 8.95 -23.76
CA TYR A 263 3.39 8.15 -23.44
C TYR A 263 2.85 7.44 -24.67
N VAL A 264 2.32 6.25 -24.44
CA VAL A 264 1.64 5.45 -25.45
C VAL A 264 0.40 4.81 -24.84
N TYR A 265 -0.71 4.94 -25.54
CA TYR A 265 -1.95 4.31 -25.11
C TYR A 265 -2.06 2.91 -25.73
N VAL A 266 -2.23 1.89 -24.90
CA VAL A 266 -2.45 0.50 -25.33
C VAL A 266 -3.95 0.20 -25.26
N GLY A 267 -4.52 -0.34 -26.34
CA GLY A 267 -5.96 -0.64 -26.44
C GLY A 267 -6.79 0.60 -26.76
N ASN A 268 -8.05 0.63 -26.30
CA ASN A 268 -8.93 1.79 -26.40
C ASN A 268 -9.74 1.99 -25.10
N ARG A 269 -10.34 3.18 -24.94
CA ARG A 269 -11.09 3.55 -23.72
C ARG A 269 -12.24 2.59 -23.39
N THR A 270 -12.94 2.09 -24.41
CA THR A 270 -14.03 1.12 -24.21
C THR A 270 -13.51 -0.19 -23.64
N GLN A 271 -12.38 -0.67 -24.15
CA GLN A 271 -11.70 -1.86 -23.60
C GLN A 271 -11.19 -1.61 -22.19
N GLU A 272 -10.57 -0.46 -21.93
CA GLU A 272 -10.11 -0.09 -20.58
C GLU A 272 -11.26 -0.13 -19.56
N GLU A 273 -12.43 0.41 -19.88
CA GLU A 273 -13.57 0.38 -18.97
C GLU A 273 -14.15 -1.03 -18.77
N LEU A 274 -14.18 -1.86 -19.83
CA LEU A 274 -14.58 -3.27 -19.70
C LEU A 274 -13.61 -4.06 -18.83
N GLU A 275 -12.31 -3.85 -19.01
CA GLU A 275 -11.26 -4.52 -18.24
C GLU A 275 -11.27 -4.05 -16.78
N LYS A 276 -11.51 -2.76 -16.50
CA LYS A 276 -11.74 -2.24 -15.14
C LYS A 276 -12.96 -2.88 -14.48
N GLN A 277 -14.06 -3.03 -15.22
CA GLN A 277 -15.26 -3.70 -14.69
C GLN A 277 -15.01 -5.19 -14.41
N GLU A 278 -14.32 -5.90 -15.31
CA GLU A 278 -13.92 -7.30 -15.10
C GLU A 278 -13.03 -7.43 -13.85
N LEU A 279 -12.06 -6.53 -13.71
CA LEU A 279 -11.15 -6.47 -12.57
C LEU A 279 -11.91 -6.27 -11.27
N ARG A 280 -12.78 -5.26 -11.20
CA ARG A 280 -13.63 -4.99 -10.02
C ARG A 280 -14.52 -6.17 -9.67
N LYS A 281 -15.13 -6.83 -10.67
CA LYS A 281 -15.94 -8.04 -10.46
C LYS A 281 -15.10 -9.18 -9.89
N HIS A 282 -13.87 -9.38 -10.39
CA HIS A 282 -12.94 -10.38 -9.86
C HIS A 282 -12.58 -10.10 -8.40
N PHE A 283 -12.19 -8.87 -8.08
CA PHE A 283 -11.88 -8.46 -6.70
C PHE A 283 -13.07 -8.68 -5.77
N ARG A 284 -14.26 -8.22 -6.15
CA ARG A 284 -15.46 -8.38 -5.31
C ARG A 284 -15.80 -9.84 -5.08
N ARG A 285 -15.88 -10.64 -6.15
CA ARG A 285 -16.18 -12.07 -6.05
C ARG A 285 -15.16 -12.82 -5.19
N THR A 286 -13.87 -12.51 -5.35
CA THR A 286 -12.81 -13.22 -4.63
C THR A 286 -12.78 -12.81 -3.16
N THR A 287 -12.92 -11.52 -2.85
CA THR A 287 -12.99 -11.03 -1.47
C THR A 287 -14.24 -11.51 -0.73
N ASP A 288 -15.41 -11.50 -1.38
CA ASP A 288 -16.65 -12.03 -0.80
C ASP A 288 -16.50 -13.52 -0.46
N LYS A 289 -15.88 -14.31 -1.34
CA LYS A 289 -15.57 -15.73 -1.06
C LYS A 289 -14.55 -15.91 0.07
N ILE A 290 -13.49 -15.10 0.12
CA ILE A 290 -12.51 -15.12 1.21
C ILE A 290 -13.20 -14.85 2.56
N LEU A 291 -14.10 -13.87 2.60
CA LEU A 291 -14.87 -13.56 3.81
C LEU A 291 -15.83 -14.69 4.17
N GLY A 292 -16.50 -15.31 3.18
CA GLY A 292 -17.33 -16.49 3.40
C GLY A 292 -16.55 -17.66 4.01
N LEU A 293 -15.37 -17.99 3.45
CA LEU A 293 -14.48 -19.04 3.97
C LEU A 293 -13.96 -18.70 5.37
N LEU A 294 -13.66 -17.43 5.65
CA LEU A 294 -13.30 -16.98 7.00
C LEU A 294 -14.46 -17.23 7.99
N ASP A 295 -15.68 -16.83 7.61
CA ASP A 295 -16.87 -16.97 8.45
C ASP A 295 -17.22 -18.44 8.70
N GLU A 296 -17.07 -19.29 7.70
CA GLU A 296 -17.23 -20.74 7.83
C GLU A 296 -16.21 -21.33 8.80
N LEU A 297 -14.92 -21.00 8.65
CA LEU A 297 -13.87 -21.46 9.55
C LEU A 297 -14.11 -21.04 11.00
N GLU A 298 -14.46 -19.77 11.21
CA GLU A 298 -14.74 -19.26 12.55
C GLU A 298 -16.01 -19.88 13.15
N THR A 299 -17.01 -20.23 12.32
CA THR A 299 -18.22 -20.96 12.76
C THR A 299 -17.85 -22.37 13.22
N GLN A 300 -17.19 -23.16 12.37
CA GLN A 300 -16.79 -24.53 12.70
C GLN A 300 -15.82 -24.58 13.90
N PHE A 301 -14.88 -23.64 13.97
CA PHE A 301 -13.99 -23.50 15.14
C PHE A 301 -14.76 -23.20 16.44
N SER A 302 -15.82 -22.41 16.35
CA SER A 302 -16.62 -22.03 17.52
C SER A 302 -17.52 -23.16 18.00
N LEU A 303 -18.05 -23.97 17.06
CA LEU A 303 -18.74 -25.22 17.34
C LEU A 303 -17.79 -26.22 18.01
N ALA A 304 -16.62 -26.49 17.40
CA ALA A 304 -15.60 -27.38 17.97
C ALA A 304 -15.14 -26.93 19.37
N GLY A 305 -14.97 -25.61 19.57
CA GLY A 305 -14.57 -25.02 20.83
C GLY A 305 -15.58 -25.21 21.97
N ARG A 306 -16.84 -25.56 21.66
CA ARG A 306 -17.88 -25.88 22.66
C ARG A 306 -17.61 -27.19 23.39
N ALA A 307 -16.88 -28.11 22.77
CA ALA A 307 -16.43 -29.36 23.40
C ALA A 307 -15.26 -29.17 24.38
N ASP A 308 -14.70 -27.97 24.52
CA ASP A 308 -13.55 -27.74 25.42
C ASP A 308 -13.95 -28.03 26.88
N PRO A 309 -13.26 -28.95 27.58
CA PRO A 309 -13.62 -29.39 28.92
C PRO A 309 -13.78 -28.27 29.95
N ARG A 310 -13.16 -27.10 29.73
CA ARG A 310 -13.28 -25.94 30.64
C ARG A 310 -14.68 -25.35 30.69
N TRP A 311 -15.50 -25.61 29.68
CA TRP A 311 -16.90 -25.19 29.68
C TRP A 311 -17.81 -26.22 30.36
N HIS A 312 -17.32 -27.45 30.62
CA HIS A 312 -18.12 -28.50 31.21
C HIS A 312 -17.89 -28.55 32.72
N LYS A 313 -18.91 -28.21 33.50
CA LYS A 313 -18.91 -28.46 34.95
C LYS A 313 -19.36 -29.90 35.18
N SER A 314 -18.75 -30.60 36.13
CA SER A 314 -19.05 -32.01 36.40
C SER A 314 -20.56 -32.24 36.61
N GLY A 315 -21.21 -32.91 35.65
CA GLY A 315 -22.64 -33.22 35.69
C GLY A 315 -23.58 -32.10 35.21
N GLU A 316 -23.07 -30.95 34.78
CA GLU A 316 -23.86 -29.75 34.44
C GLU A 316 -23.54 -29.22 33.03
N GLY A 317 -23.71 -30.02 31.97
CA GLY A 317 -23.68 -29.57 30.56
C GLY A 317 -22.57 -28.56 30.19
N VAL A 318 -22.84 -27.70 29.20
CA VAL A 318 -21.95 -26.61 28.78
C VAL A 318 -22.31 -25.32 29.55
N ASP A 319 -21.32 -24.66 30.16
CA ASP A 319 -21.42 -23.30 30.68
C ASP A 319 -21.48 -22.29 29.51
N GLU A 320 -22.69 -22.10 28.99
CA GLU A 320 -22.99 -21.23 27.84
C GLU A 320 -22.46 -19.80 28.07
N ALA A 321 -22.53 -19.28 29.30
CA ALA A 321 -22.07 -17.93 29.59
C ALA A 321 -20.55 -17.80 29.47
N ALA A 322 -19.80 -18.80 29.94
CA ALA A 322 -18.34 -18.84 29.82
C ALA A 322 -17.89 -19.01 28.35
N TRP A 323 -18.55 -19.89 27.61
CA TRP A 323 -18.29 -20.10 26.18
C TRP A 323 -18.61 -18.85 25.34
N GLU A 324 -19.74 -18.19 25.57
CA GLU A 324 -20.08 -16.93 24.92
C GLU A 324 -19.08 -15.81 25.25
N ALA A 325 -18.62 -15.72 26.49
CA ALA A 325 -17.60 -14.75 26.89
C ALA A 325 -16.27 -14.99 26.19
N TRP A 326 -15.93 -16.26 25.91
CA TRP A 326 -14.78 -16.63 25.09
C TRP A 326 -14.98 -16.22 23.62
N LEU A 327 -16.15 -16.46 23.03
CA LEU A 327 -16.50 -16.04 21.66
C LEU A 327 -16.45 -14.51 21.49
N LYS A 328 -16.94 -13.74 22.47
CA LYS A 328 -16.88 -12.26 22.50
C LYS A 328 -15.48 -11.68 22.39
N LYS A 329 -14.48 -12.39 22.91
CA LYS A 329 -13.07 -11.97 22.82
C LYS A 329 -12.43 -12.30 21.47
N ARG A 330 -13.12 -13.08 20.62
CA ARG A 330 -12.59 -13.67 19.39
C ARG A 330 -13.53 -13.41 18.21
N SER A 331 -14.33 -14.39 17.82
CA SER A 331 -15.10 -14.43 16.58
C SER A 331 -16.24 -13.40 16.55
N LEU A 332 -16.78 -13.05 17.72
CA LEU A 332 -17.82 -12.02 17.85
C LEU A 332 -17.27 -10.59 17.99
N LYS A 333 -15.94 -10.43 18.06
CA LYS A 333 -15.32 -9.13 18.30
C LYS A 333 -15.56 -8.20 17.11
N GLY A 334 -16.27 -7.10 17.35
CA GLY A 334 -16.59 -6.09 16.33
C GLY A 334 -17.91 -6.30 15.61
N MET A 335 -18.64 -7.38 15.90
CA MET A 335 -20.03 -7.57 15.45
C MET A 335 -21.00 -6.71 16.28
N SER A 336 -22.07 -6.24 15.65
CA SER A 336 -23.19 -5.60 16.34
C SER A 336 -23.93 -6.57 17.27
N ALA A 337 -24.70 -6.06 18.23
CA ALA A 337 -25.44 -6.90 19.16
C ALA A 337 -26.48 -7.81 18.49
N SER A 338 -27.07 -7.39 17.35
CA SER A 338 -28.00 -8.20 16.57
C SER A 338 -27.29 -9.34 15.84
N GLU A 339 -26.17 -9.05 15.18
CA GLU A 339 -25.36 -10.07 14.49
C GLU A 339 -24.81 -11.11 15.48
N GLN A 340 -24.35 -10.67 16.65
CA GLN A 340 -23.90 -11.59 17.70
C GLN A 340 -25.02 -12.55 18.11
N ARG A 341 -26.24 -12.05 18.27
CA ARG A 341 -27.38 -12.87 18.70
C ARG A 341 -27.75 -13.89 17.65
N GLU A 342 -27.87 -13.48 16.38
CA GLU A 342 -28.17 -14.37 15.26
C GLU A 342 -27.10 -15.46 15.11
N TRP A 343 -25.82 -15.08 15.22
CA TRP A 343 -24.72 -16.02 15.09
C TRP A 343 -24.67 -17.02 16.26
N LEU A 344 -24.94 -16.58 17.49
CA LEU A 344 -25.04 -17.47 18.65
C LEU A 344 -26.23 -18.45 18.53
N GLU A 345 -27.39 -17.99 18.07
CA GLU A 345 -28.52 -18.89 17.80
C GLU A 345 -28.13 -19.97 16.77
N ARG A 346 -27.46 -19.57 15.69
CA ARG A 346 -26.96 -20.50 14.69
C ARG A 346 -26.04 -21.56 15.30
N LEU A 347 -25.04 -21.15 16.10
CA LEU A 347 -24.11 -22.07 16.75
C LEU A 347 -24.79 -23.03 17.74
N ARG A 348 -25.90 -22.64 18.36
CA ARG A 348 -26.64 -23.53 19.26
C ARG A 348 -27.42 -24.61 18.52
N THR A 349 -27.83 -24.33 17.28
CA THR A 349 -28.64 -25.24 16.45
C THR A 349 -27.81 -26.16 15.55
N GLU A 350 -26.59 -25.76 15.19
CA GLU A 350 -25.71 -26.55 14.33
C GLU A 350 -24.94 -27.62 15.13
N GLN A 351 -24.84 -28.84 14.60
CA GLN A 351 -24.08 -29.92 15.23
C GLN A 351 -22.56 -29.77 15.04
N GLY A 352 -22.10 -29.12 13.97
CA GLY A 352 -20.67 -28.89 13.74
C GLY A 352 -19.83 -30.18 13.77
N PRO A 353 -18.54 -30.10 14.15
CA PRO A 353 -17.66 -31.25 14.32
C PRO A 353 -17.80 -31.79 15.76
N LEU A 354 -19.03 -32.10 16.16
CA LEU A 354 -19.34 -32.66 17.48
C LEU A 354 -20.02 -34.02 17.34
N THR A 355 -19.73 -34.93 18.27
CA THR A 355 -20.47 -36.19 18.39
C THR A 355 -21.90 -35.92 18.89
N PRO A 356 -22.83 -36.88 18.79
CA PRO A 356 -24.17 -36.76 19.39
C PRO A 356 -24.15 -36.45 20.90
N GLU A 357 -23.08 -36.86 21.60
CA GLU A 357 -22.84 -36.60 23.02
C GLU A 357 -22.27 -35.19 23.29
N GLY A 358 -21.87 -34.46 22.26
CA GLY A 358 -21.31 -33.11 22.35
C GLY A 358 -19.79 -33.05 22.48
N ASP A 359 -19.10 -34.18 22.34
CA ASP A 359 -17.64 -34.26 22.33
C ASP A 359 -17.07 -33.81 20.97
N PHE A 360 -15.79 -33.44 20.93
CA PHE A 360 -15.14 -33.05 19.68
C PHE A 360 -14.96 -34.26 18.75
N ASP A 361 -15.57 -34.22 17.57
CA ASP A 361 -15.39 -35.23 16.53
C ASP A 361 -14.21 -34.84 15.62
N GLU A 362 -13.05 -35.40 15.95
CA GLU A 362 -11.82 -35.20 15.18
C GLU A 362 -11.95 -35.65 13.72
N ALA A 363 -12.65 -36.76 13.47
CA ALA A 363 -12.79 -37.29 12.12
C ALA A 363 -13.67 -36.36 11.26
N ALA A 364 -14.77 -35.87 11.81
CA ALA A 364 -15.63 -34.89 11.14
C ALA A 364 -14.88 -33.57 10.90
N TRP A 365 -14.12 -33.07 11.89
CA TRP A 365 -13.29 -31.88 11.74
C TRP A 365 -12.28 -32.02 10.61
N ARG A 366 -11.57 -33.15 10.54
CA ARG A 366 -10.56 -33.41 9.51
C ARG A 366 -11.17 -33.58 8.13
N GLU A 367 -12.27 -34.32 8.03
CA GLU A 367 -12.96 -34.50 6.76
C GLU A 367 -13.41 -33.15 6.20
N TRP A 368 -14.06 -32.32 7.02
CA TRP A 368 -14.47 -30.99 6.57
C TRP A 368 -13.27 -30.07 6.28
N LEU A 369 -12.30 -29.97 7.20
CA LEU A 369 -11.21 -29.01 7.08
C LEU A 369 -10.28 -29.35 5.90
N ASP A 370 -9.86 -30.61 5.79
CA ASP A 370 -8.84 -31.01 4.84
C ASP A 370 -9.43 -31.30 3.45
N ARG A 371 -10.63 -31.90 3.37
CA ARG A 371 -11.21 -32.30 2.08
C ARG A 371 -12.19 -31.30 1.48
N SER A 372 -12.73 -30.39 2.27
CA SER A 372 -13.68 -29.38 1.78
C SER A 372 -13.07 -27.98 1.88
N TRP A 373 -12.80 -27.50 3.09
CA TRP A 373 -12.48 -26.09 3.30
C TRP A 373 -11.10 -25.69 2.75
N ARG A 374 -10.04 -26.45 3.04
CA ARG A 374 -8.68 -26.15 2.54
C ARG A 374 -8.59 -26.30 1.03
N GLU A 375 -9.24 -27.32 0.46
CA GLU A 375 -9.34 -27.50 -0.98
C GLU A 375 -10.06 -26.33 -1.66
N GLU A 376 -11.12 -25.78 -1.04
CA GLU A 376 -11.80 -24.59 -1.56
C GLU A 376 -10.91 -23.35 -1.52
N VAL A 377 -10.14 -23.14 -0.44
CA VAL A 377 -9.15 -22.05 -0.36
C VAL A 377 -8.11 -22.17 -1.48
N LEU A 378 -7.57 -23.37 -1.69
CA LEU A 378 -6.58 -23.62 -2.74
C LEU A 378 -7.18 -23.49 -4.15
N ALA A 379 -8.40 -23.97 -4.36
CA ALA A 379 -9.11 -23.80 -5.62
C ALA A 379 -9.35 -22.31 -5.93
N LEU A 380 -9.72 -21.52 -4.92
CA LEU A 380 -9.88 -20.08 -5.07
C LEU A 380 -8.55 -19.36 -5.34
N TYR A 381 -7.47 -19.75 -4.65
CA TYR A 381 -6.12 -19.25 -4.94
C TYR A 381 -5.70 -19.55 -6.38
N ARG A 382 -5.87 -20.79 -6.85
CA ARG A 382 -5.55 -21.20 -8.22
C ARG A 382 -6.40 -20.44 -9.25
N GLN A 383 -7.69 -20.18 -8.97
CA GLN A 383 -8.54 -19.32 -9.80
C GLN A 383 -8.00 -17.88 -9.87
N HIS A 384 -7.59 -17.32 -8.73
CA HIS A 384 -6.98 -15.99 -8.67
C HIS A 384 -5.65 -15.94 -9.45
N ARG A 385 -4.75 -16.91 -9.26
CA ARG A 385 -3.49 -17.02 -10.00
C ARG A 385 -3.72 -17.15 -11.50
N ALA A 386 -4.63 -18.02 -11.93
CA ALA A 386 -5.01 -18.16 -13.33
C ALA A 386 -5.60 -16.86 -13.91
N TYR A 387 -6.27 -16.04 -13.10
CA TYR A 387 -6.73 -14.71 -13.50
C TYR A 387 -5.55 -13.76 -13.69
N VAL A 388 -4.66 -13.64 -12.70
CA VAL A 388 -3.46 -12.78 -12.74
C VAL A 388 -2.53 -13.16 -13.89
N GLU A 389 -2.35 -14.45 -14.15
CA GLU A 389 -1.45 -14.97 -15.19
C GLU A 389 -1.85 -14.60 -16.61
N LYS A 390 -3.12 -14.21 -16.84
CA LYS A 390 -3.57 -13.68 -18.13
C LYS A 390 -2.91 -12.35 -18.49
N TRP A 391 -2.45 -11.60 -17.47
CA TRP A 391 -1.98 -10.23 -17.61
C TRP A 391 -0.46 -10.15 -17.54
N GLN A 392 0.13 -9.33 -18.42
CA GLN A 392 1.54 -8.95 -18.34
C GLN A 392 1.76 -7.98 -17.19
N THR A 393 0.84 -7.03 -17.07
CA THR A 393 0.67 -6.10 -15.96
C THR A 393 -0.81 -5.79 -15.84
N VAL A 394 -1.27 -5.49 -14.63
CA VAL A 394 -2.65 -5.12 -14.32
C VAL A 394 -2.62 -3.90 -13.40
N ARG A 395 -3.65 -3.06 -13.48
CA ARG A 395 -3.84 -2.00 -12.47
C ARG A 395 -4.03 -2.63 -11.08
N PHE A 396 -3.60 -1.90 -10.05
CA PHE A 396 -3.67 -2.36 -8.65
C PHE A 396 -2.90 -3.67 -8.41
N ASN A 397 -1.68 -3.75 -8.94
CA ASN A 397 -0.81 -4.92 -8.75
C ASN A 397 -0.57 -5.21 -7.25
N ASP A 398 -0.42 -4.17 -6.44
CA ASP A 398 -0.28 -4.31 -4.99
C ASP A 398 -1.52 -4.97 -4.37
N ALA A 399 -2.73 -4.51 -4.70
CA ALA A 399 -3.97 -5.14 -4.27
C ALA A 399 -4.09 -6.63 -4.70
N MET A 400 -3.57 -7.00 -5.88
CA MET A 400 -3.49 -8.41 -6.30
C MET A 400 -2.54 -9.21 -5.41
N LEU A 401 -1.34 -8.68 -5.13
CA LEU A 401 -0.38 -9.33 -4.25
C LEU A 401 -0.88 -9.44 -2.81
N GLU A 402 -1.59 -8.42 -2.32
CA GLU A 402 -2.26 -8.47 -1.02
C GLU A 402 -3.34 -9.55 -1.00
N MET A 403 -4.11 -9.71 -2.07
CA MET A 403 -5.08 -10.79 -2.21
C MET A 403 -4.43 -12.18 -2.15
N GLU A 404 -3.26 -12.37 -2.78
CA GLU A 404 -2.49 -13.61 -2.65
C GLU A 404 -2.14 -13.93 -1.18
N SER A 405 -1.77 -12.91 -0.41
CA SER A 405 -1.42 -13.06 1.01
C SER A 405 -2.61 -13.46 1.89
N LEU A 406 -3.84 -13.11 1.50
CA LEU A 406 -5.06 -13.48 2.22
C LEU A 406 -5.32 -14.99 2.22
N PHE A 407 -5.02 -15.68 1.11
CA PHE A 407 -5.14 -17.15 1.06
C PHE A 407 -4.17 -17.82 2.03
N GLY A 408 -2.92 -17.35 2.08
CA GLY A 408 -1.94 -17.80 3.06
C GLY A 408 -2.38 -17.52 4.50
N ALA A 409 -2.99 -16.36 4.74
CA ALA A 409 -3.53 -15.99 6.05
C ALA A 409 -4.69 -16.89 6.49
N LEU A 410 -5.59 -17.28 5.57
CA LEU A 410 -6.67 -18.23 5.82
C LEU A 410 -6.13 -19.61 6.22
N ILE A 411 -5.21 -20.18 5.43
CA ILE A 411 -4.59 -21.46 5.77
C ILE A 411 -3.89 -21.38 7.13
N LYS A 412 -3.11 -20.33 7.38
CA LYS A 412 -2.43 -20.13 8.66
C LYS A 412 -3.40 -20.01 9.83
N LEU A 413 -4.52 -19.31 9.63
CA LEU A 413 -5.57 -19.20 10.63
C LEU A 413 -6.16 -20.58 10.94
N SER A 414 -6.43 -21.40 9.92
CA SER A 414 -6.94 -22.77 10.10
C SER A 414 -5.99 -23.63 10.94
N GLN A 415 -4.67 -23.58 10.68
CA GLN A 415 -3.66 -24.29 11.47
C GLN A 415 -3.70 -23.85 12.94
N ASN A 416 -3.81 -22.55 13.19
CA ASN A 416 -3.88 -22.00 14.54
C ASN A 416 -5.17 -22.44 15.26
N ARG A 417 -6.29 -22.57 14.53
CA ARG A 417 -7.57 -23.04 15.06
C ARG A 417 -7.53 -24.52 15.42
N SER A 418 -7.05 -25.37 14.52
CA SER A 418 -6.92 -26.81 14.77
C SER A 418 -5.98 -27.08 15.92
N ARG A 419 -4.80 -26.44 15.95
CA ARG A 419 -3.87 -26.55 17.09
C ARG A 419 -4.52 -26.16 18.41
N TYR A 420 -5.26 -25.04 18.43
CA TYR A 420 -5.97 -24.61 19.64
C TYR A 420 -6.96 -25.67 20.12
N ILE A 421 -7.79 -26.23 19.22
CA ILE A 421 -8.74 -27.28 19.61
C ILE A 421 -7.99 -28.48 20.19
N TYR A 422 -6.95 -28.94 19.50
CA TYR A 422 -6.21 -30.14 19.86
C TYR A 422 -5.53 -30.02 21.22
N GLU A 423 -4.84 -28.89 21.46
CA GLU A 423 -4.21 -28.59 22.75
C GLU A 423 -5.21 -28.61 23.90
N HIS A 424 -6.44 -28.12 23.67
CA HIS A 424 -7.47 -28.06 24.71
C HIS A 424 -8.26 -29.37 24.88
N GLN A 425 -8.23 -30.23 23.86
CA GLN A 425 -8.79 -31.59 23.93
C GLN A 425 -7.76 -32.64 24.40
N GLY A 426 -6.50 -32.23 24.64
CA GLY A 426 -5.42 -33.16 24.99
C GLY A 426 -5.02 -34.10 23.84
N LEU A 427 -5.28 -33.70 22.59
CA LEU A 427 -4.97 -34.45 21.38
C LEU A 427 -3.61 -34.04 20.80
N ALA A 428 -2.94 -34.98 20.14
CA ALA A 428 -1.69 -34.70 19.43
C ALA A 428 -1.97 -33.92 18.13
N VAL A 429 -1.28 -32.78 17.94
CA VAL A 429 -1.42 -31.95 16.72
C VAL A 429 -1.11 -32.76 15.47
N ASP A 430 -2.06 -32.78 14.53
CA ASP A 430 -1.92 -33.49 13.27
C ASP A 430 -0.78 -32.93 12.39
N ALA A 431 -0.06 -33.82 11.69
CA ALA A 431 1.04 -33.43 10.83
C ALA A 431 0.60 -32.50 9.68
N ASN A 432 -0.62 -32.65 9.18
CA ASN A 432 -1.21 -31.81 8.15
C ASN A 432 -1.40 -30.37 8.64
N ASP A 433 -1.52 -30.12 9.94
CA ASP A 433 -1.55 -28.74 10.45
C ASP A 433 -0.17 -28.09 10.52
N ALA A 434 0.90 -28.88 10.51
CA ALA A 434 2.25 -28.34 10.39
C ALA A 434 2.53 -27.91 8.94
N ARG A 435 2.09 -28.72 7.96
CA ARG A 435 2.25 -28.46 6.52
C ARG A 435 1.04 -29.00 5.74
N PRO A 436 -0.03 -28.20 5.59
CA PRO A 436 -1.18 -28.59 4.80
C PRO A 436 -0.75 -28.85 3.36
N PRO A 437 -1.29 -29.88 2.69
CA PRO A 437 -1.05 -30.10 1.27
C PRO A 437 -1.33 -28.82 0.47
N GLY A 438 -0.43 -28.44 -0.44
CA GLY A 438 -0.55 -27.24 -1.27
C GLY A 438 -0.25 -25.92 -0.57
N ALA A 439 0.06 -25.90 0.75
CA ALA A 439 0.44 -24.68 1.45
C ALA A 439 1.78 -24.09 0.96
N ASP A 440 2.61 -24.89 0.31
CA ASP A 440 3.84 -24.49 -0.38
C ASP A 440 3.57 -23.62 -1.62
N GLU A 441 2.37 -23.70 -2.19
CA GLU A 441 1.93 -22.80 -3.28
C GLU A 441 1.67 -21.36 -2.75
N LEU A 442 1.44 -21.19 -1.45
CA LEU A 442 0.94 -19.94 -0.88
C LEU A 442 2.05 -19.04 -0.32
N ARG A 443 1.90 -17.73 -0.50
CA ARG A 443 2.69 -16.74 0.24
C ARG A 443 2.16 -16.63 1.67
N LEU A 444 2.84 -17.28 2.61
CA LEU A 444 2.45 -17.26 4.02
C LEU A 444 2.79 -15.91 4.68
N GLY A 445 1.83 -14.99 4.67
CA GLY A 445 1.91 -13.73 5.42
C GLY A 445 1.61 -13.95 6.91
N VAL A 446 2.66 -14.08 7.74
CA VAL A 446 2.53 -14.43 9.17
C VAL A 446 1.78 -13.35 9.98
N SER A 447 1.86 -12.08 9.58
CA SER A 447 1.26 -10.94 10.31
C SER A 447 -0.26 -10.81 10.13
N LEU A 448 -0.87 -11.49 9.15
CA LEU A 448 -2.27 -11.33 8.79
C LEU A 448 -3.20 -12.42 9.34
N ALA A 449 -2.67 -13.44 10.03
CA ALA A 449 -3.42 -14.63 10.45
C ALA A 449 -4.36 -14.39 11.66
N SER A 450 -5.24 -13.38 11.57
CA SER A 450 -6.36 -13.14 12.47
C SER A 450 -7.60 -12.72 11.68
N PRO A 451 -8.83 -13.05 12.15
CA PRO A 451 -10.06 -12.64 11.46
C PRO A 451 -10.14 -11.12 11.21
N ILE A 452 -9.74 -10.32 12.20
CA ILE A 452 -9.73 -8.86 12.11
C ILE A 452 -8.70 -8.38 11.08
N GLY A 453 -7.52 -9.00 11.05
CA GLY A 453 -6.48 -8.70 10.06
C GLY A 453 -6.98 -8.94 8.64
N ILE A 454 -7.56 -10.12 8.40
CA ILE A 454 -8.13 -10.50 7.09
C ILE A 454 -9.22 -9.51 6.65
N ARG A 455 -10.22 -9.22 7.51
CA ARG A 455 -11.29 -8.27 7.18
C ARG A 455 -10.76 -6.86 6.90
N ARG A 456 -9.77 -6.39 7.67
CA ARG A 456 -9.15 -5.07 7.47
C ARG A 456 -8.41 -5.01 6.14
N THR A 457 -7.66 -6.05 5.79
CA THR A 457 -6.96 -6.12 4.51
C THR A 457 -7.94 -6.19 3.34
N VAL A 458 -9.01 -6.98 3.44
CA VAL A 458 -10.10 -6.98 2.44
C VAL A 458 -10.69 -5.59 2.26
N LYS A 459 -11.02 -4.91 3.36
CA LYS A 459 -11.55 -3.53 3.34
C LYS A 459 -10.60 -2.58 2.60
N ARG A 460 -9.31 -2.59 2.97
CA ARG A 460 -8.27 -1.78 2.31
C ARG A 460 -8.20 -2.04 0.81
N ILE A 461 -8.16 -3.32 0.40
CA ILE A 461 -8.16 -3.71 -1.02
C ILE A 461 -9.38 -3.14 -1.73
N LEU A 462 -10.58 -3.27 -1.15
CA LEU A 462 -11.82 -2.74 -1.74
C LEU A 462 -11.83 -1.21 -1.83
N THR A 463 -11.31 -0.51 -0.82
CA THR A 463 -11.13 0.95 -0.86
C THR A 463 -10.18 1.37 -1.99
N GLU A 464 -9.02 0.72 -2.10
CA GLU A 464 -7.98 1.06 -3.10
C GLU A 464 -8.51 0.97 -4.54
N ILE A 465 -9.34 -0.04 -4.83
CA ILE A 465 -9.93 -0.26 -6.16
C ILE A 465 -11.24 0.53 -6.40
N GLY A 466 -11.71 1.27 -5.38
CA GLY A 466 -12.93 2.09 -5.41
C GLY A 466 -14.22 1.28 -5.45
N LEU A 467 -14.33 0.24 -4.61
CA LEU A 467 -15.53 -0.59 -4.42
C LEU A 467 -16.17 -0.44 -3.03
N GLU A 468 -15.62 0.42 -2.19
CA GLU A 468 -16.13 0.82 -0.88
C GLU A 468 -16.24 2.35 -0.85
#